data_AF-A0A7V3MKQ6-F1
#
_entry.id   AF-A0A7V3MKQ6-F1
#
_cell.length_a   1.000
_cell.length_b   1.000
_cell.length_c   1.000
_cell.angle_alpha   90.00
_cell.angle_beta   90.00
_cell.angle_gamma   90.00
#
_symmetry.space_group_name_H-M   'P 1'
#
loop_
_entity.id
_entity.type
_entity.pdbx_description
1 polymer ?
#
loop_
_entity_poly.entity_id
_entity_poly.type
_entity_poly.pdbx_seq_one_letter_code
_entity_poly.pdbx_strand_id
1 'polypeptide(L)'
;MLEQLIHTIESGLKGLGQRLVQSSPREQLLDDIDRLSLQLQQCCNQLTRSQRELADVKRRLRDNPTAAALLHSRIETLLRNGQAEQAWNAALELDHLRQRLAADQEACPRLEQRCWSLHFQVRQLQRRLDRLLEQLSSS
;
A
#
# COMPACT_ATOMS: atom_id res chain seq x y z
N MET A 1 13.65 56.67 -26.91
CA MET A 1 12.84 56.01 -27.96
C MET A 1 13.34 54.60 -28.31
N LEU A 2 14.66 54.32 -28.29
CA LEU A 2 15.19 52.98 -28.56
C LEU A 2 14.91 51.94 -27.45
N GLU A 3 14.82 52.35 -26.19
CA GLU A 3 14.58 51.44 -25.06
C GLU A 3 13.19 50.79 -25.06
N GLN A 4 12.16 51.51 -25.56
CA GLN A 4 10.80 50.98 -25.68
C GLN A 4 10.68 49.89 -26.76
N LEU A 5 11.46 49.99 -27.84
CA LEU A 5 11.51 48.99 -28.90
C LEU A 5 12.16 47.69 -28.41
N ILE A 6 13.21 47.78 -27.61
CA ILE A 6 13.91 46.62 -27.03
C ILE A 6 12.97 45.86 -26.07
N HIS A 7 12.26 46.57 -25.19
CA HIS A 7 11.30 45.92 -24.29
C HIS A 7 10.11 45.27 -25.00
N THR A 8 9.66 45.82 -26.14
CA THR A 8 8.55 45.23 -26.91
C THR A 8 8.99 43.95 -27.65
N ILE A 9 10.24 43.91 -28.11
CA ILE A 9 10.83 42.71 -28.74
C ILE A 9 11.14 41.63 -27.70
N GLU A 10 11.67 42.00 -26.53
CA GLU A 10 11.94 41.05 -25.44
C GLU A 10 10.67 40.42 -24.87
N SER A 11 9.59 41.20 -24.74
CA SER A 11 8.30 40.68 -24.27
C SER A 11 7.58 39.87 -25.36
N GLY A 12 7.72 40.25 -26.64
CA GLY A 12 7.28 39.45 -27.78
C GLY A 12 8.00 38.09 -27.90
N LEU A 13 9.33 38.08 -27.70
CA LEU A 13 10.14 36.86 -27.70
C LEU A 13 9.89 35.97 -26.49
N LYS A 14 9.67 36.55 -25.28
CA LYS A 14 9.24 35.77 -24.11
C LYS A 14 7.84 35.19 -24.29
N GLY A 15 6.91 35.93 -24.88
CA GLY A 15 5.55 35.45 -25.19
C GLY A 15 5.54 34.35 -26.27
N LEU A 16 6.43 34.45 -27.27
CA LEU A 16 6.62 33.41 -28.28
C LEU A 16 7.34 32.18 -27.69
N GLY A 17 8.35 32.38 -26.85
CA GLY A 17 9.04 31.30 -26.13
C GLY A 17 8.11 30.54 -25.18
N GLN A 18 7.20 31.24 -24.48
CA GLN A 18 6.18 30.59 -23.65
C GLN A 18 5.13 29.83 -24.48
N ARG A 19 4.80 30.30 -25.69
CA ARG A 19 3.87 29.59 -26.61
C ARG A 19 4.52 28.42 -27.34
N LEU A 20 5.82 28.46 -27.60
CA LEU A 20 6.57 27.36 -28.22
C LEU A 20 6.89 26.21 -27.25
N VAL A 21 6.83 26.47 -25.94
CA VAL A 21 7.02 25.46 -24.87
C VAL A 21 5.70 24.92 -24.33
N GLN A 22 4.55 25.35 -24.86
CA GLN A 22 3.26 24.73 -24.55
C GLN A 22 3.22 23.35 -25.22
N SER A 23 3.52 22.31 -24.45
CA SER A 23 3.26 20.92 -24.84
C SER A 23 1.84 20.85 -25.39
N SER A 24 1.69 20.19 -26.53
CA SER A 24 0.38 20.06 -27.15
C SER A 24 -0.61 19.44 -26.14
N PRO A 25 -1.91 19.78 -26.19
CA PRO A 25 -2.90 19.22 -25.26
C PRO A 25 -2.88 17.68 -25.26
N ARG A 26 -2.49 17.07 -26.38
CA ARG A 26 -2.30 15.62 -26.52
C ARG A 26 -1.09 15.09 -25.75
N GLU A 27 0.05 15.78 -25.78
CA GLU A 27 1.23 15.41 -25.00
C GLU A 27 0.95 15.52 -23.50
N GLN A 28 0.22 16.56 -23.07
CA GLN A 28 -0.19 16.70 -21.66
C GLN A 28 -1.10 15.55 -21.21
N LEU A 29 -2.03 15.11 -22.07
CA LEU A 29 -2.88 13.95 -21.79
C LEU A 29 -2.07 12.66 -21.68
N LEU A 30 -1.09 12.45 -22.56
CA LEU A 30 -0.19 11.28 -22.49
C LEU A 30 0.65 11.28 -21.22
N ASP A 31 1.24 12.42 -20.85
CA ASP A 31 1.99 12.57 -19.60
C ASP A 31 1.12 12.27 -18.36
N ASP A 32 -0.13 12.74 -18.35
CA ASP A 32 -1.07 12.48 -17.26
C ASP A 32 -1.50 11.00 -17.21
N ILE A 33 -1.69 10.35 -18.36
CA ILE A 33 -1.96 8.91 -18.46
C ILE A 33 -0.77 8.11 -17.90
N ASP A 34 0.46 8.46 -18.27
CA ASP A 34 1.67 7.76 -17.80
C ASP A 34 1.84 7.93 -16.28
N ARG A 35 1.64 9.15 -15.78
CA ARG A 35 1.68 9.44 -14.33
C ARG A 35 0.63 8.65 -13.57
N LEU A 36 -0.62 8.62 -14.04
CA LEU A 36 -1.70 7.85 -13.40
C LEU A 36 -1.45 6.34 -13.49
N SER A 37 -0.91 5.85 -14.60
CA SER A 37 -0.55 4.44 -14.78
C SER A 37 0.50 4.03 -13.77
N LEU A 38 1.54 4.85 -13.57
CA LEU A 38 2.57 4.61 -12.56
C LEU A 38 1.98 4.61 -11.14
N GLN A 39 1.13 5.59 -10.82
CA GLN A 39 0.45 5.66 -9.51
C GLN A 39 -0.45 4.44 -9.28
N LEU A 40 -1.18 4.01 -10.31
CA LEU A 40 -2.02 2.82 -10.25
C LEU A 40 -1.19 1.57 -10.00
N GLN A 41 -0.08 1.39 -10.73
CA GLN A 41 0.83 0.27 -10.54
C GLN A 41 1.41 0.24 -9.11
N GLN A 42 1.85 1.40 -8.60
CA GLN A 42 2.35 1.52 -7.23
C GLN A 42 1.28 1.16 -6.20
N CYS A 43 0.05 1.67 -6.37
CA CYS A 43 -1.06 1.39 -5.47
C CYS A 43 -1.46 -0.10 -5.51
N CYS A 44 -1.54 -0.71 -6.69
CA CYS A 44 -1.77 -2.15 -6.84
C CYS A 44 -0.69 -2.97 -6.13
N ASN A 45 0.58 -2.63 -6.29
CA ASN A 45 1.68 -3.31 -5.59
C ASN A 45 1.55 -3.20 -4.07
N GLN A 46 1.18 -2.02 -3.56
CA GLN A 46 0.92 -1.81 -2.12
C GLN A 46 -0.29 -2.61 -1.64
N LEU A 47 -1.37 -2.67 -2.43
CA LEU A 47 -2.56 -3.46 -2.13
C LEU A 47 -2.22 -4.94 -2.03
N THR A 48 -1.49 -5.49 -3.01
CA THR A 48 -1.07 -6.90 -3.00
C THR A 48 -0.20 -7.21 -1.79
N ARG A 49 0.75 -6.34 -1.42
CA ARG A 49 1.56 -6.51 -0.21
C ARG A 49 0.70 -6.51 1.06
N SER A 50 -0.20 -5.54 1.18
CA SER A 50 -1.10 -5.42 2.34
C SER A 50 -2.06 -6.62 2.46
N GLN A 51 -2.54 -7.15 1.33
CA GLN A 51 -3.38 -8.35 1.29
C GLN A 51 -2.62 -9.60 1.72
N ARG A 52 -1.34 -9.74 1.33
CA ARG A 52 -0.50 -10.84 1.81
C ARG A 52 -0.24 -10.74 3.31
N GLU A 53 0.12 -9.56 3.80
CA GLU A 53 0.29 -9.30 5.23
C GLU A 53 -0.97 -9.66 6.02
N LEU A 54 -2.14 -9.23 5.53
CA LEU A 54 -3.42 -9.56 6.15
C LEU A 54 -3.73 -11.06 6.12
N ALA A 55 -3.46 -11.73 5.00
CA ALA A 55 -3.67 -13.17 4.89
C ALA A 55 -2.78 -13.95 5.88
N ASP A 56 -1.53 -13.53 6.04
CA ASP A 56 -0.60 -14.14 7.00
C ASP A 56 -1.04 -13.92 8.45
N VAL A 57 -1.49 -12.70 8.79
CA VAL A 57 -2.06 -12.39 10.12
C VAL A 57 -3.29 -13.25 10.38
N LYS A 58 -4.24 -13.31 9.42
CA LYS A 58 -5.45 -14.13 9.57
C LYS A 58 -5.15 -15.61 9.73
N ARG A 59 -4.15 -16.11 9.00
CA ARG A 59 -3.69 -17.49 9.14
C ARG A 59 -3.13 -17.74 10.53
N ARG A 60 -2.26 -16.86 11.04
CA ARG A 60 -1.71 -16.97 12.41
C ARG A 60 -2.79 -16.90 13.47
N LEU A 61 -3.75 -15.98 13.35
CA LEU A 61 -4.89 -15.88 14.26
C LEU A 61 -5.75 -17.15 14.28
N ARG A 62 -5.84 -17.87 13.16
CA ARG A 62 -6.56 -19.15 13.08
C ARG A 62 -5.74 -20.32 13.65
N ASP A 63 -4.45 -20.39 13.33
CA ASP A 63 -3.62 -21.57 13.60
C ASP A 63 -2.99 -21.53 15.02
N ASN A 64 -2.63 -20.34 15.52
CA ASN A 64 -1.94 -20.18 16.81
C ASN A 64 -2.78 -20.55 18.05
N PRO A 65 -4.11 -20.36 18.12
CA PRO A 65 -4.91 -20.80 19.28
C PRO A 65 -4.82 -22.31 19.50
N THR A 66 -4.80 -23.11 18.43
CA THR A 66 -4.60 -24.56 18.51
C THR A 66 -3.20 -24.89 19.02
N ALA A 67 -2.17 -24.23 18.52
CA ALA A 67 -0.81 -24.41 19.00
C ALA A 67 -0.66 -24.03 20.49
N ALA A 68 -1.33 -22.97 20.94
CA ALA A 68 -1.36 -22.55 22.33
C ALA A 68 -2.01 -23.60 23.24
N ALA A 69 -3.13 -24.21 22.80
CA ALA A 69 -3.79 -25.28 23.53
C ALA A 69 -2.91 -26.54 23.64
N LEU A 70 -2.19 -26.89 22.57
CA LEU A 70 -1.24 -28.02 22.59
C LEU A 70 -0.06 -27.76 23.54
N LEU A 71 0.51 -26.54 23.54
CA LEU A 71 1.55 -26.16 24.49
C LEU A 71 1.05 -26.22 25.93
N HIS A 72 -0.17 -25.76 26.19
CA HIS A 72 -0.78 -25.86 27.51
C HIS A 72 -0.88 -27.31 27.99
N SER A 73 -1.42 -28.21 27.17
CA SER A 73 -1.52 -29.64 27.50
C SER A 73 -0.13 -30.30 27.70
N ARG A 74 0.86 -29.89 26.90
CA ARG A 74 2.25 -30.34 27.04
C ARG A 74 2.85 -29.90 28.36
N ILE A 75 2.65 -28.65 28.78
CA ILE A 75 3.12 -28.13 30.08
C ILE A 75 2.54 -28.97 31.23
N GLU A 76 1.23 -29.21 31.23
CA GLU A 76 0.59 -30.05 32.25
C GLU A 76 1.19 -31.44 32.32
N THR A 77 1.45 -32.06 31.16
CA THR A 77 2.05 -33.39 31.08
C THR A 77 3.48 -33.40 31.61
N LEU A 78 4.30 -32.42 31.22
CA LEU A 78 5.69 -32.29 31.67
C LEU A 78 5.77 -32.08 33.19
N LEU A 79 4.87 -31.27 33.75
CA LEU A 79 4.78 -31.05 35.20
C LEU A 79 4.41 -32.33 35.95
N ARG A 80 3.42 -33.10 35.44
CA ARG A 80 3.05 -34.41 36.03
C ARG A 80 4.21 -35.41 36.02
N ASN A 81 5.07 -35.33 35.02
CA ASN A 81 6.24 -36.20 34.87
C ASN A 81 7.49 -35.68 35.62
N GLY A 82 7.38 -34.58 36.37
CA GLY A 82 8.52 -33.99 37.10
C GLY A 82 9.55 -33.28 36.22
N GLN A 83 9.23 -33.01 34.95
CA GLN A 83 10.14 -32.39 33.98
C GLN A 83 10.03 -30.86 34.03
N ALA A 84 10.37 -30.26 35.17
CA ALA A 84 10.15 -28.85 35.46
C ALA A 84 10.85 -27.88 34.48
N GLU A 85 12.09 -28.15 34.09
CA GLU A 85 12.84 -27.30 33.14
C GLU A 85 12.18 -27.27 31.75
N GLN A 86 11.73 -28.43 31.27
CA GLN A 86 11.05 -28.53 29.98
C GLN A 86 9.67 -27.86 30.03
N ALA A 87 8.96 -28.00 31.15
CA ALA A 87 7.69 -27.32 31.37
C ALA A 87 7.86 -25.79 31.38
N TRP A 88 8.94 -25.29 31.98
CA TRP A 88 9.28 -23.87 31.98
C TRP A 88 9.54 -23.34 30.57
N ASN A 89 10.35 -24.04 29.78
CA ASN A 89 10.61 -23.66 28.38
C ASN A 89 9.32 -23.63 27.54
N ALA A 90 8.47 -24.65 27.70
CA ALA A 90 7.17 -24.68 27.02
C ALA A 90 6.23 -23.55 27.47
N ALA A 91 6.30 -23.11 28.74
CA ALA A 91 5.55 -21.97 29.23
C ALA A 91 6.03 -20.64 28.64
N LEU A 92 7.34 -20.46 28.45
CA LEU A 92 7.90 -19.30 27.75
C LEU A 92 7.47 -19.27 26.27
N GLU A 93 7.48 -20.41 25.59
CA GLU A 93 6.96 -20.53 24.23
C GLU A 93 5.48 -20.14 24.14
N LEU A 94 4.66 -20.59 25.11
CA LEU A 94 3.25 -20.26 25.20
C LEU A 94 3.02 -18.76 25.43
N ASP A 95 3.81 -18.12 26.30
CA ASP A 95 3.70 -16.69 26.55
C ASP A 95 4.06 -15.88 25.30
N HIS A 96 5.16 -16.23 24.63
CA HIS A 96 5.54 -15.59 23.37
C HIS A 96 4.44 -15.74 22.30
N LEU A 97 3.81 -16.91 22.21
CA LEU A 97 2.71 -17.16 21.28
C LEU A 97 1.48 -16.30 21.61
N ARG A 98 1.16 -16.12 22.90
CA ARG A 98 0.06 -15.25 23.36
C ARG A 98 0.33 -13.78 23.04
N GLN A 99 1.55 -13.30 23.26
CA GLN A 99 1.96 -11.93 22.90
C GLN A 99 1.80 -11.69 21.40
N ARG A 100 2.24 -12.65 20.57
CA ARG A 100 2.08 -12.57 19.11
C ARG A 100 0.61 -12.57 18.68
N LEU A 101 -0.22 -13.41 19.31
CA LEU A 101 -1.66 -13.42 19.08
C LEU A 101 -2.32 -12.08 19.40
N ALA A 102 -1.96 -11.46 20.54
CA ALA A 102 -2.47 -10.14 20.89
C ALA A 102 -2.05 -9.08 19.86
N ALA A 103 -0.78 -9.07 19.47
CA ALA A 103 -0.28 -8.14 18.44
C ALA A 103 -0.99 -8.35 17.08
N ASP A 104 -1.21 -9.59 16.67
CA ASP A 104 -1.92 -9.93 15.44
C ASP A 104 -3.41 -9.51 15.52
N GLN A 105 -4.06 -9.63 16.68
CA GLN A 105 -5.44 -9.17 16.91
C GLN A 105 -5.57 -7.65 16.79
N GLU A 106 -4.59 -6.91 17.32
CA GLU A 106 -4.55 -5.45 17.20
C GLU A 106 -4.22 -4.97 15.78
N ALA A 107 -3.35 -5.70 15.07
CA ALA A 107 -2.91 -5.36 13.72
C ALA A 107 -3.97 -5.66 12.66
N CYS A 108 -4.73 -6.74 12.82
CA CYS A 108 -5.72 -7.22 11.84
C CYS A 108 -6.69 -6.12 11.36
N PRO A 109 -7.43 -5.40 12.23
CA PRO A 109 -8.39 -4.38 11.77
C PRO A 109 -7.71 -3.22 11.02
N ARG A 110 -6.50 -2.84 11.43
CA ARG A 110 -5.72 -1.78 10.75
C ARG A 110 -5.31 -2.21 9.34
N LEU A 111 -4.90 -3.47 9.17
CA LEU A 111 -4.57 -4.04 7.87
C LEU A 111 -5.79 -4.22 6.97
N GLU A 112 -6.94 -4.59 7.53
CA GLU A 112 -8.21 -4.65 6.79
C GLU A 112 -8.62 -3.27 6.28
N GLN A 113 -8.57 -2.25 7.13
CA GLN A 113 -8.86 -0.87 6.75
C GLN A 113 -7.91 -0.39 5.65
N ARG A 114 -6.60 -0.69 5.77
CA ARG A 114 -5.60 -0.35 4.75
C ARG A 114 -5.86 -1.05 3.42
N CYS A 115 -6.23 -2.32 3.43
CA CYS A 115 -6.61 -3.03 2.21
C CYS A 115 -7.83 -2.40 1.56
N TRP A 116 -8.83 -2.02 2.35
CA TRP A 116 -10.04 -1.38 1.85
C TRP A 116 -9.76 -0.01 1.23
N SER A 117 -8.96 0.83 1.89
CA SER A 117 -8.60 2.16 1.38
C SER A 117 -7.79 2.08 0.09
N LEU A 118 -6.81 1.18 0.01
CA LEU A 118 -6.02 0.95 -1.20
C LEU A 118 -6.88 0.41 -2.35
N HIS A 119 -7.81 -0.51 -2.06
CA HIS A 119 -8.74 -1.03 -3.07
C HIS A 119 -9.64 0.08 -3.64
N PHE A 120 -10.12 0.97 -2.78
CA PHE A 120 -10.89 2.13 -3.20
C PHE A 120 -10.04 3.08 -4.07
N GLN A 121 -8.81 3.37 -3.66
CA GLN A 121 -7.88 4.22 -4.41
C GLN A 121 -7.57 3.64 -5.80
N VAL A 122 -7.30 2.33 -5.91
CA VAL A 122 -7.11 1.62 -7.19
C VAL A 122 -8.31 1.86 -8.11
N ARG A 123 -9.54 1.67 -7.60
CA ARG A 123 -10.76 1.89 -8.40
C ARG A 123 -10.92 3.34 -8.85
N GLN A 124 -10.56 4.32 -8.01
CA GLN A 124 -10.62 5.73 -8.39
C GLN A 124 -9.60 6.07 -9.47
N LEU A 125 -8.37 5.56 -9.34
CA LEU A 125 -7.30 5.76 -10.32
C LEU A 125 -7.65 5.12 -11.67
N GLN A 126 -8.19 3.89 -11.66
CA GLN A 126 -8.67 3.20 -12.87
C GLN A 126 -9.72 4.04 -13.60
N ARG A 127 -10.78 4.47 -12.91
CA ARG A 127 -11.82 5.31 -13.52
C ARG A 127 -11.29 6.61 -14.09
N ARG A 128 -10.28 7.21 -13.47
CA ARG A 128 -9.66 8.43 -13.97
C ARG A 128 -8.83 8.14 -15.23
N LEU A 129 -8.07 7.04 -15.23
CA LEU A 129 -7.31 6.57 -16.39
C LEU A 129 -8.24 6.30 -17.58
N ASP A 130 -9.33 5.56 -17.35
CA ASP A 130 -10.31 5.22 -18.38
C ASP A 130 -10.88 6.48 -19.05
N ARG A 131 -11.23 7.50 -18.25
CA ARG A 131 -11.72 8.80 -18.77
C ARG A 131 -10.68 9.53 -19.62
N LEU A 132 -9.40 9.50 -19.24
CA LEU A 132 -8.34 10.14 -20.04
C LEU A 132 -8.09 9.39 -21.34
N LEU A 133 -8.15 8.05 -21.31
CA LEU A 133 -8.05 7.21 -22.51
C LEU A 133 -9.22 7.44 -23.46
N GLU A 134 -10.44 7.55 -22.93
CA GLU A 134 -11.64 7.92 -23.69
C GLU A 134 -11.46 9.29 -24.36
N GLN A 135 -11.00 10.29 -23.61
CA GLN A 135 -10.71 11.63 -24.16
C GLN A 135 -9.69 11.58 -25.29
N LEU A 136 -8.59 10.83 -25.11
CA LEU A 136 -7.55 10.65 -26.12
C LEU A 136 -8.07 9.93 -27.37
N SER A 137 -9.01 8.98 -27.22
CA SER A 137 -9.64 8.28 -28.35
C SER A 137 -10.68 9.12 -29.10
N SER A 138 -11.23 10.14 -28.43
CA SER A 138 -12.23 11.06 -28.99
C SER A 138 -11.65 12.35 -29.58
N SER A 139 -10.32 12.53 -29.46
CA SER A 139 -9.55 13.68 -29.98
C SER A 139 -8.93 13.34 -31.34
#